data_AF-A0A1S6KZK2-F1
#
_entry.id   AF-A0A1S6KZK2-F1
#
_cell.length_a   1.000
_cell.length_b   1.000
_cell.length_c   1.000
_cell.angle_alpha   90.00
_cell.angle_beta   90.00
_cell.angle_gamma   90.00
#
_symmetry.space_group_name_H-M   'P 1'
#
loop_
_entity.id
_entity.type
_entity.pdbx_description
1 polymer ?
#
loop_
_entity_poly.entity_id
_entity_poly.type
_entity_poly.pdbx_seq_one_letter_code
_entity_poly.pdbx_strand_id
1 'polypeptide(L)'
;IKLARKWGYVKKGIKPNKAIVLSASNNFHGRTIGIISMSTDKTATTNFGPFLPNVGPIVPGSGKTIRYNNIQDLEEAFKLHGDEIAGFLIEPIQGEAGIIVPDDDYIRAAHALC
;
A
#
# COMPACT_ATOMS: atom_id res chain seq x y z
N ILE A 1 2.16 -5.10 -8.21
CA ILE A 1 1.24 -6.06 -7.54
C ILE A 1 1.54 -7.54 -7.87
N LYS A 2 1.41 -8.01 -9.12
CA LYS A 2 1.58 -9.45 -9.47
C LYS A 2 2.93 -10.03 -9.01
N LEU A 3 4.02 -9.32 -9.28
CA LEU A 3 5.37 -9.77 -8.91
C LEU A 3 5.59 -9.81 -7.40
N ALA A 4 5.17 -8.75 -6.68
CA ALA A 4 5.20 -8.71 -5.21
C ALA A 4 4.46 -9.92 -4.60
N ARG A 5 3.21 -10.18 -5.04
CA ARG A 5 2.45 -11.35 -4.59
C ARG A 5 3.14 -12.67 -4.92
N LYS A 6 3.64 -12.84 -6.15
CA LYS A 6 4.38 -14.06 -6.54
C LYS A 6 5.61 -14.28 -5.65
N TRP A 7 6.37 -13.23 -5.38
CA TRP A 7 7.50 -13.29 -4.44
C TRP A 7 7.03 -13.65 -3.03
N GLY A 8 5.96 -13.02 -2.54
CA GLY A 8 5.37 -13.31 -1.23
C GLY A 8 4.98 -14.78 -1.05
N TYR A 9 4.36 -15.38 -2.06
CA TYR A 9 3.98 -16.80 -2.02
C TYR A 9 5.17 -17.75 -2.18
N VAL A 10 6.10 -17.46 -3.09
CA VAL A 10 7.18 -18.40 -3.47
C VAL A 10 8.40 -18.29 -2.56
N LYS A 11 8.69 -17.09 -2.04
CA LYS A 11 9.91 -16.81 -1.25
C LYS A 11 9.62 -16.57 0.22
N LYS A 12 8.62 -15.76 0.53
CA LYS A 12 8.24 -15.45 1.92
C LYS A 12 7.35 -16.55 2.55
N GLY A 13 6.72 -17.39 1.74
CA GLY A 13 5.86 -18.49 2.21
C GLY A 13 4.48 -18.02 2.67
N ILE A 14 4.02 -16.86 2.20
CA ILE A 14 2.69 -16.35 2.52
C ILE A 14 1.64 -17.37 2.08
N LYS A 15 0.63 -17.62 2.94
CA LYS A 15 -0.46 -18.55 2.62
C LYS A 15 -1.22 -18.09 1.36
N PRO A 16 -1.78 -19.01 0.55
CA PRO A 16 -2.56 -18.65 -0.62
C PRO A 16 -3.64 -17.59 -0.32
N ASN A 17 -3.73 -16.58 -1.17
CA ASN A 17 -4.69 -15.46 -1.08
C ASN A 17 -4.52 -14.54 0.14
N LYS A 18 -3.42 -14.66 0.90
CA LYS A 18 -3.14 -13.80 2.07
C LYS A 18 -2.13 -12.69 1.80
N ALA A 19 -1.53 -12.60 0.61
CA ALA A 19 -0.53 -11.58 0.33
C ALA A 19 -1.13 -10.16 0.28
N ILE A 20 -0.61 -9.30 1.15
CA ILE A 20 -0.97 -7.89 1.26
C ILE A 20 0.01 -7.04 0.45
N VAL A 21 -0.49 -6.09 -0.34
CA VAL A 21 0.32 -5.07 -1.00
C VAL A 21 -0.20 -3.72 -0.56
N LEU A 22 0.58 -3.04 0.27
CA LEU A 22 0.21 -1.77 0.87
C LEU A 22 0.53 -0.59 -0.07
N SER A 23 -0.16 0.53 0.13
CA SER A 23 0.18 1.84 -0.42
C SER A 23 -0.06 2.93 0.64
N ALA A 24 0.18 4.20 0.32
CA ALA A 24 -0.12 5.32 1.20
C ALA A 24 -1.32 6.13 0.70
N SER A 25 -1.97 6.90 1.58
CA SER A 25 -3.06 7.81 1.21
C SER A 25 -2.65 8.82 0.14
N ASN A 26 -3.60 9.31 -0.63
CA ASN A 26 -3.41 10.31 -1.71
C ASN A 26 -2.54 9.84 -2.88
N ASN A 27 -2.24 8.54 -2.96
CA ASN A 27 -1.45 8.00 -4.07
C ASN A 27 -2.16 8.14 -5.42
N PHE A 28 -1.35 8.18 -6.47
CA PHE A 28 -1.78 7.96 -7.83
C PHE A 28 -0.87 6.93 -8.51
N HIS A 29 -1.36 5.70 -8.65
CA HIS A 29 -0.63 4.61 -9.30
C HIS A 29 -1.23 4.19 -10.65
N GLY A 30 -2.23 4.93 -11.14
CA GLY A 30 -2.99 4.66 -12.37
C GLY A 30 -4.48 4.37 -12.11
N ARG A 31 -5.20 3.99 -13.17
CA ARG A 31 -6.68 3.89 -13.17
C ARG A 31 -7.26 2.50 -13.52
N THR A 32 -6.44 1.47 -13.65
CA THR A 32 -6.96 0.10 -13.88
C THR A 32 -7.65 -0.46 -12.63
N ILE A 33 -8.61 -1.37 -12.77
CA ILE A 33 -9.43 -1.90 -11.66
C ILE A 33 -8.60 -2.38 -10.45
N GLY A 34 -7.47 -3.05 -10.71
CA GLY A 34 -6.59 -3.54 -9.66
C GLY A 34 -5.77 -2.45 -8.97
N ILE A 35 -5.49 -1.36 -9.68
CA ILE A 35 -4.70 -0.23 -9.18
C ILE A 35 -5.60 0.76 -8.44
N ILE A 36 -6.80 1.06 -8.93
CA ILE A 36 -7.74 1.95 -8.23
C ILE A 36 -8.20 1.39 -6.88
N SER A 37 -7.97 0.09 -6.63
CA SER A 37 -8.11 -0.51 -5.30
C SER A 37 -7.20 0.15 -4.25
N MET A 38 -6.11 0.79 -4.69
CA MET A 38 -5.20 1.56 -3.83
C MET A 38 -5.63 3.01 -3.61
N SER A 39 -6.59 3.52 -4.38
CA SER A 39 -6.94 4.95 -4.34
C SER A 39 -7.68 5.33 -3.06
N THR A 40 -7.35 6.48 -2.48
CA THR A 40 -8.19 7.15 -1.47
C THR A 40 -9.07 8.26 -2.04
N ASP A 41 -8.91 8.58 -3.33
CA ASP A 41 -9.76 9.53 -4.05
C ASP A 41 -11.11 8.88 -4.39
N LYS A 42 -12.19 9.38 -3.79
CA LYS A 42 -13.55 8.86 -4.00
C LYS A 42 -14.03 9.02 -5.43
N THR A 43 -13.58 10.04 -6.16
CA THR A 43 -13.96 10.23 -7.56
C THR A 43 -13.37 9.13 -8.45
N ALA A 44 -12.24 8.56 -8.04
CA ALA A 44 -11.60 7.41 -8.69
C ALA A 44 -12.31 6.07 -8.45
N THR A 45 -13.03 5.94 -7.33
CA THR A 45 -13.53 4.64 -6.84
C THR A 45 -15.06 4.53 -6.86
N THR A 46 -15.78 5.61 -7.11
CA THR A 46 -17.25 5.58 -7.09
C THR A 46 -17.78 4.73 -8.26
N ASN A 47 -18.65 3.75 -7.97
CA ASN A 47 -19.33 2.88 -8.95
C ASN A 47 -18.43 1.95 -9.80
N PHE A 48 -17.21 1.62 -9.35
CA PHE A 48 -16.29 0.72 -10.07
C PHE A 48 -15.99 -0.59 -9.33
N GLY A 49 -16.62 -0.86 -8.19
CA GLY A 49 -16.34 -2.04 -7.37
C GLY A 49 -16.80 -3.38 -7.98
N PRO A 50 -16.39 -4.52 -7.39
CA PRO A 50 -15.56 -4.65 -6.19
C PRO A 50 -14.05 -4.44 -6.44
N PHE A 51 -13.34 -3.99 -5.41
CA PHE A 51 -11.90 -3.78 -5.44
C PHE A 51 -11.12 -4.98 -4.93
N LEU A 52 -9.82 -5.02 -5.25
CA LEU A 52 -8.95 -6.12 -4.83
C LEU A 52 -8.77 -6.12 -3.32
N PRO A 53 -9.10 -7.22 -2.61
CA PRO A 53 -8.80 -7.33 -1.20
C PRO A 53 -7.28 -7.34 -0.97
N ASN A 54 -6.87 -6.84 0.20
CA ASN A 54 -5.47 -6.78 0.63
C ASN A 54 -4.56 -6.00 -0.34
N VAL A 55 -5.12 -5.02 -1.06
CA VAL A 55 -4.39 -4.12 -1.95
C VAL A 55 -4.82 -2.70 -1.65
N GLY A 56 -3.88 -1.85 -1.26
CA GLY A 56 -4.14 -0.43 -0.99
C GLY A 56 -3.69 0.04 0.38
N PRO A 57 -4.15 1.21 0.81
CA PRO A 57 -3.59 1.89 1.96
C PRO A 57 -4.28 1.49 3.28
N ILE A 58 -5.34 0.68 3.21
CA ILE A 58 -6.08 0.24 4.39
C ILE A 58 -5.41 -1.02 4.96
N VAL A 59 -4.97 -0.94 6.21
CA VAL A 59 -4.42 -2.07 6.96
C VAL A 59 -5.55 -3.05 7.29
N PRO A 60 -5.48 -4.32 6.84
CA PRO A 60 -6.48 -5.32 7.17
C PRO A 60 -6.69 -5.45 8.69
N GLY A 61 -7.93 -5.75 9.12
CA GLY A 61 -8.27 -5.94 10.53
C GLY A 61 -8.36 -4.66 11.38
N SER A 62 -7.55 -3.63 11.12
CA SER A 62 -7.64 -2.35 11.84
C SER A 62 -8.52 -1.30 11.15
N GLY A 63 -8.63 -1.37 9.82
CA GLY A 63 -9.34 -0.37 9.02
C GLY A 63 -8.61 0.98 8.93
N LYS A 64 -7.42 1.10 9.52
CA LYS A 64 -6.61 2.32 9.48
C LYS A 64 -6.00 2.50 8.10
N THR A 65 -5.97 3.74 7.64
CA THR A 65 -5.28 4.14 6.39
C THR A 65 -3.84 4.51 6.71
N ILE A 66 -2.88 3.99 5.95
CA ILE A 66 -1.47 4.41 6.00
C ILE A 66 -1.37 5.79 5.37
N ARG A 67 -1.02 6.80 6.17
CA ARG A 67 -0.82 8.16 5.65
C ARG A 67 0.53 8.27 4.96
N TYR A 68 0.57 9.04 3.88
CA TYR A 68 1.84 9.42 3.26
C TYR A 68 2.69 10.23 4.24
N ASN A 69 4.01 10.05 4.19
CA ASN A 69 4.95 10.70 5.10
C ASN A 69 4.70 10.40 6.60
N ASN A 70 4.09 9.26 6.93
CA ASN A 70 3.92 8.81 8.30
C ASN A 70 4.48 7.38 8.45
N ILE A 71 5.64 7.26 9.09
CA ILE A 71 6.30 5.96 9.25
C ILE A 71 5.59 5.08 10.29
N GLN A 72 5.00 5.67 11.32
CA GLN A 72 4.35 4.95 12.41
C GLN A 72 3.14 4.14 11.92
N ASP A 73 2.40 4.67 10.95
CA ASP A 73 1.31 3.93 10.32
C ASP A 73 1.81 2.67 9.59
N LEU A 74 2.99 2.74 8.95
CA LEU A 74 3.61 1.58 8.29
C LEU A 74 4.16 0.58 9.31
N GLU A 75 4.81 1.05 10.38
CA GLU A 75 5.26 0.21 11.50
C GLU A 75 4.11 -0.57 12.13
N GLU A 76 2.96 0.08 12.36
CA GLU A 76 1.76 -0.59 12.87
C GLU A 76 1.26 -1.67 11.90
N ALA A 77 1.27 -1.40 10.59
CA ALA A 77 0.90 -2.37 9.58
C ALA A 77 1.82 -3.61 9.60
N PHE A 78 3.14 -3.41 9.70
CA PHE A 78 4.13 -4.48 9.81
C PHE A 78 4.02 -5.24 11.14
N LYS A 79 3.69 -4.57 12.24
CA LYS A 79 3.45 -5.23 13.52
C LYS A 79 2.26 -6.19 13.46
N LEU A 80 1.19 -5.82 12.74
CA LEU A 80 -0.02 -6.64 12.63
C LEU A 80 0.10 -7.73 11.56
N HIS A 81 0.74 -7.43 10.43
CA HIS A 81 0.69 -8.26 9.22
C HIS A 81 2.05 -8.47 8.55
N GLY A 82 3.16 -8.26 9.27
CA GLY A 82 4.52 -8.34 8.74
C GLY A 82 4.79 -9.61 7.93
N ASP A 83 4.31 -10.76 8.39
CA ASP A 83 4.48 -12.05 7.69
C ASP A 83 3.66 -12.17 6.40
N GLU A 84 2.60 -11.38 6.24
CA GLU A 84 1.67 -11.41 5.10
C GLU A 84 1.89 -10.25 4.11
N ILE A 85 2.66 -9.22 4.48
CA ILE A 85 3.00 -8.10 3.60
C ILE A 85 4.01 -8.56 2.54
N ALA A 86 3.61 -8.44 1.28
CA ALA A 86 4.40 -8.80 0.11
C ALA A 86 5.04 -7.59 -0.59
N GLY A 87 4.65 -6.36 -0.22
CA GLY A 87 5.28 -5.14 -0.70
C GLY A 87 4.52 -3.87 -0.28
N PHE A 88 5.22 -2.75 -0.37
CA PHE A 88 4.70 -1.40 -0.15
C PHE A 88 5.00 -0.57 -1.41
N LEU A 89 3.95 -0.04 -2.05
CA LEU A 89 4.07 0.78 -3.25
C LEU A 89 3.87 2.25 -2.87
N ILE A 90 4.88 3.07 -3.14
CA ILE A 90 4.88 4.50 -2.84
C ILE A 90 5.48 5.30 -3.99
N GLU A 91 5.02 6.54 -4.10
CA GLU A 91 5.66 7.57 -4.91
C GLU A 91 6.77 8.25 -4.09
N PRO A 92 7.99 8.44 -4.63
CA PRO A 92 9.03 9.21 -3.95
C PRO A 92 8.60 10.66 -3.64
N ILE A 93 7.79 11.24 -4.53
CA ILE A 93 7.11 12.53 -4.39
C ILE A 93 5.70 12.32 -4.96
N GLN A 94 4.64 12.64 -4.22
CA GLN A 94 3.28 12.47 -4.74
C GLN A 94 2.96 13.58 -5.74
N GLY A 95 2.76 13.23 -7.00
CA GLY A 95 2.55 14.21 -8.08
C GLY A 95 1.12 14.77 -8.06
N GLU A 96 0.15 13.92 -8.37
CA GLU A 96 -1.28 14.27 -8.48
C GLU A 96 -1.90 14.75 -7.17
N ALA A 97 -1.28 14.43 -6.02
CA ALA A 97 -1.68 14.94 -4.72
C ALA A 97 -1.29 16.42 -4.49
N GLY A 98 -0.60 17.05 -5.45
CA GLY A 98 -0.17 18.45 -5.37
C GLY A 98 1.33 18.63 -5.15
N ILE A 99 2.17 17.75 -5.72
CA ILE A 99 3.64 17.82 -5.62
C ILE A 99 4.10 17.81 -4.15
N ILE A 100 3.76 16.73 -3.45
CA ILE A 100 4.08 16.58 -2.03
C ILE A 100 5.43 15.88 -1.87
N VAL A 101 6.42 16.62 -1.40
CA VAL A 101 7.76 16.11 -1.04
C VAL A 101 7.69 15.56 0.39
N PRO A 102 8.12 14.32 0.66
CA PRO A 102 8.13 13.77 2.01
C PRO A 102 9.31 14.30 2.83
N ASP A 103 9.34 13.97 4.11
CA ASP A 103 10.48 14.23 4.98
C ASP A 103 11.70 13.42 4.50
N ASP A 104 12.90 13.97 4.68
CA ASP A 104 14.16 13.41 4.16
C ASP A 104 14.43 11.95 4.58
N ASP A 105 13.90 11.56 5.75
CA ASP A 105 14.08 10.24 6.33
C ASP A 105 12.96 9.24 6.00
N TYR A 106 11.80 9.69 5.51
CA TYR A 106 10.62 8.84 5.32
C TYR A 106 10.87 7.65 4.39
N ILE A 107 11.43 7.89 3.20
CA ILE A 107 11.71 6.83 2.22
C ILE A 107 12.76 5.86 2.76
N ARG A 108 13.76 6.38 3.47
CA ARG A 108 14.81 5.56 4.08
C ARG A 108 14.24 4.68 5.19
N ALA A 109 13.38 5.23 6.04
CA ALA A 109 12.73 4.50 7.11
C ALA A 109 11.77 3.43 6.56
N ALA A 110 10.98 3.76 5.53
CA ALA A 110 10.10 2.80 4.87
C ALA A 110 10.89 1.65 4.22
N HIS A 111 12.03 1.95 3.60
CA HIS A 111 12.93 0.93 3.05
C HIS A 111 13.53 0.04 4.15
N ALA A 112 13.88 0.58 5.33
CA ALA A 112 14.42 -0.20 6.43
C ALA A 112 13.41 -1.20 7.03
N LEU A 113 12.10 -0.97 6.86
CA LEU A 113 11.05 -1.89 7.29
C LEU A 113 10.77 -3.02 6.27
N CYS A 114 11.13 -2.84 5.00
CA CYS A 114 10.80 -3.74 3.90
C CYS A 114 11.88 -4.80 3.64
#